data_AF-A0A6F8XIJ5-F1
#
_entry.id   AF-A0A6F8XIJ5-F1
#
_cell.length_a   1.000
_cell.length_b   1.000
_cell.length_c   1.000
_cell.angle_alpha   90.00
_cell.angle_beta   90.00
_cell.angle_gamma   90.00
#
_symmetry.space_group_name_H-M   'P 1'
#
loop_
_entity.id
_entity.type
_entity.pdbx_description
1 polymer ?
#
loop_
_entity_poly.entity_id
_entity_poly.type
_entity_poly.pdbx_seq_one_letter_code
_entity_poly.pdbx_strand_id
1 'polypeptide(L)'
;MVARSLRSYRHEAERLRAAGRSYRQIAVLWRERDGVNSRVAYRLAHGLTQADVAERWNAQWPDPATPKTAKTISYWEIWPGPGGRTPSPDTLNKLAYLYRCSAGELHL
;
A
#
# COMPACT_ATOMS: atom_id res chain seq x y z
N MET A 1 -1.59 -9.69 21.88
CA MET A 1 -0.75 -8.80 21.07
C MET A 1 -1.64 -7.65 20.60
N VAL A 2 -1.40 -6.42 21.03
CA VAL A 2 -2.25 -5.27 20.66
C VAL A 2 -2.00 -4.93 19.19
N ALA A 3 -3.04 -4.99 18.34
CA ALA A 3 -2.92 -4.58 16.95
C ALA A 3 -2.52 -3.11 16.88
N ARG A 4 -1.38 -2.79 16.23
CA ARG A 4 -0.94 -1.40 16.04
C ARG A 4 -1.95 -0.65 15.17
N SER A 5 -2.27 0.58 15.57
CA SER A 5 -3.15 1.46 14.80
C SER A 5 -2.44 2.03 13.56
N LEU A 6 -3.21 2.43 12.55
CA LEU A 6 -2.68 3.10 11.34
C LEU A 6 -1.86 4.35 11.67
N ARG A 7 -2.23 5.09 12.72
CA ARG A 7 -1.49 6.26 13.20
C ARG A 7 -0.09 5.89 13.70
N SER A 8 0.04 4.74 14.37
CA SER A 8 1.32 4.23 14.85
C SER A 8 2.26 3.88 13.68
N TYR A 9 1.76 3.23 12.63
CA TYR A 9 2.55 2.93 11.44
C TYR A 9 3.04 4.17 10.70
N ARG A 10 2.18 5.20 10.52
CA ARG A 10 2.59 6.45 9.86
C ARG A 10 3.74 7.14 10.61
N HIS A 11 3.62 7.28 11.92
CA HIS A 11 4.66 7.90 12.73
C HIS A 11 5.97 7.09 12.73
N GLU A 12 5.87 5.75 12.76
CA GLU A 12 7.05 4.90 12.65
C GLU A 12 7.71 4.99 11.27
N ALA A 13 6.93 5.09 10.18
CA ALA A 13 7.47 5.32 8.84
C ALA A 13 8.26 6.63 8.78
N GLU A 14 7.70 7.73 9.27
CA GLU A 14 8.40 9.04 9.32
C GLU A 14 9.75 8.91 10.02
N ARG A 15 9.78 8.28 11.20
CA ARG A 15 11.00 8.07 11.98
C ARG A 15 12.01 7.19 11.24
N LEU A 16 11.57 6.07 10.66
CA LEU A 16 12.46 5.15 9.93
C LEU A 16 12.99 5.78 8.63
N ARG A 17 12.17 6.59 7.95
CA ARG A 17 12.59 7.36 6.76
C ARG A 17 13.63 8.41 7.14
N ALA A 18 13.45 9.12 8.25
CA ALA A 18 14.44 10.06 8.78
C ALA A 18 15.77 9.38 9.14
N ALA A 19 15.72 8.11 9.56
CA ALA A 19 16.90 7.28 9.80
C ALA A 19 17.50 6.63 8.53
N GLY A 20 17.06 7.01 7.33
CA GLY A 20 17.61 6.56 6.06
C GLY A 20 17.09 5.21 5.54
N ARG A 21 16.12 4.58 6.20
CA ARG A 21 15.53 3.32 5.72
C ARG A 21 14.77 3.55 4.42
N SER A 22 14.90 2.65 3.46
CA SER A 22 14.10 2.67 2.23
C SER A 22 12.65 2.22 2.49
N TYR A 23 11.72 2.58 1.60
CA TYR A 23 10.32 2.13 1.69
C TYR A 23 10.21 0.60 1.70
N ARG A 24 11.05 -0.08 0.91
CA ARG A 24 11.17 -1.54 0.89
C ARG A 24 11.57 -2.08 2.27
N GLN A 25 12.61 -1.53 2.88
CA GLN A 25 13.07 -1.98 4.21
C GLN A 25 11.98 -1.82 5.28
N ILE A 26 11.25 -0.70 5.24
CA ILE A 26 10.14 -0.46 6.18
C ILE A 26 9.00 -1.44 5.95
N ALA A 27 8.58 -1.62 4.69
CA ALA A 27 7.50 -2.53 4.35
C ALA A 27 7.82 -3.99 4.74
N VAL A 28 9.04 -4.46 4.43
CA VAL A 28 9.51 -5.80 4.82
C VAL A 28 9.52 -5.97 6.33
N LEU A 29 10.06 -4.98 7.07
CA LEU A 29 10.06 -5.01 8.54
C LEU A 29 8.65 -5.20 9.12
N TRP A 30 7.66 -4.47 8.61
CA TRP A 30 6.29 -4.58 9.10
C TRP A 30 5.58 -5.86 8.68
N ARG A 31 5.88 -6.39 7.47
CA ARG A 31 5.39 -7.70 7.05
C ARG A 31 5.89 -8.79 8.00
N GLU A 32 7.19 -8.81 8.26
CA GLU A 32 7.82 -9.85 9.09
C GLU A 32 7.45 -9.72 10.56
N ARG A 33 7.44 -8.50 11.10
CA ARG A 33 7.16 -8.26 12.52
C ARG A 33 5.69 -8.37 12.88
N ASP A 34 4.82 -7.80 12.06
CA ASP A 34 3.42 -7.55 12.42
C ASP A 34 2.41 -8.26 11.49
N GLY A 35 2.87 -8.98 10.46
CA GLY A 35 2.00 -9.66 9.51
C GLY A 35 1.16 -8.71 8.64
N VAL A 36 1.58 -7.45 8.49
CA VAL A 36 0.84 -6.46 7.69
C VAL A 36 0.84 -6.90 6.23
N ASN A 37 -0.30 -6.81 5.55
CA ASN A 37 -0.39 -7.12 4.13
C ASN A 37 0.63 -6.28 3.31
N SER A 38 1.33 -6.90 2.36
CA SER A 38 2.36 -6.25 1.54
C SER A 38 1.91 -4.92 0.93
N ARG A 39 0.72 -4.88 0.33
CA ARG A 39 0.17 -3.66 -0.30
C ARG A 39 -0.04 -2.54 0.72
N VAL A 40 -0.57 -2.88 1.89
CA VAL A 40 -0.76 -1.95 3.00
C VAL A 40 0.58 -1.46 3.53
N ALA A 41 1.55 -2.36 3.71
CA ALA A 41 2.87 -2.04 4.25
C ALA A 41 3.61 -1.03 3.36
N TYR A 42 3.65 -1.27 2.04
CA TYR A 42 4.25 -0.32 1.10
C TYR A 42 3.49 1.01 1.08
N ARG A 43 2.15 1.02 1.01
CA ARG A 43 1.38 2.28 1.06
C ARG A 43 1.72 3.11 2.30
N LEU A 44 1.72 2.47 3.47
CA LEU A 44 2.00 3.12 4.74
C LEU A 44 3.45 3.57 4.86
N ALA A 45 4.40 2.84 4.28
CA ALA A 45 5.81 3.25 4.27
C ALA A 45 6.00 4.58 3.53
N HIS A 46 5.19 4.84 2.51
CA HIS A 46 5.13 6.13 1.80
C HIS A 46 4.32 7.22 2.52
N GLY A 47 3.70 6.89 3.67
CA GLY A 47 2.84 7.82 4.41
C GLY A 47 1.49 8.10 3.73
N LEU A 48 1.11 7.30 2.73
CA LEU A 48 -0.06 7.54 1.89
C LEU A 48 -1.34 7.01 2.52
N THR A 49 -2.42 7.78 2.36
CA THR A 49 -3.79 7.29 2.54
C THR A 49 -4.25 6.52 1.29
N GLN A 50 -5.33 5.74 1.41
CA GLN A 50 -5.95 5.10 0.26
C GLN A 50 -6.52 6.13 -0.73
N ALA A 51 -6.94 7.31 -0.24
CA ALA A 51 -7.39 8.41 -1.09
C ALA A 51 -6.23 9.00 -1.89
N ASP A 52 -5.07 9.21 -1.25
CA ASP A 52 -3.85 9.72 -1.94
C ASP A 52 -3.44 8.76 -3.07
N VAL A 53 -3.55 7.45 -2.84
CA VAL A 53 -3.24 6.44 -3.87
C VAL A 53 -4.25 6.51 -5.02
N ALA A 54 -5.54 6.62 -4.72
CA ALA A 54 -6.58 6.75 -5.73
C ALA A 54 -6.41 8.04 -6.56
N GLU A 55 -6.07 9.15 -5.93
CA GLU A 55 -5.78 10.42 -6.60
C GLU A 55 -4.57 10.30 -7.53
N ARG A 56 -3.44 9.80 -7.01
CA ARG A 56 -2.24 9.57 -7.82
C ARG A 56 -2.48 8.60 -8.97
N TRP A 57 -3.27 7.56 -8.73
CA TRP A 57 -3.68 6.63 -9.78
C TRP A 57 -4.43 7.36 -10.88
N ASN A 58 -5.48 8.11 -10.54
CA ASN A 58 -6.32 8.79 -11.51
C ASN A 58 -5.56 9.89 -12.27
N ALA A 59 -4.59 10.53 -11.61
CA ALA A 59 -3.69 11.48 -12.26
C ALA A 59 -2.74 10.79 -13.26
N GLN A 60 -2.19 9.63 -12.90
CA GLN A 60 -1.22 8.92 -13.73
C GLN A 60 -1.86 8.11 -14.87
N TRP A 61 -3.05 7.55 -14.63
CA TRP A 61 -3.83 6.76 -15.60
C TRP A 61 -5.29 7.22 -15.58
N PRO A 62 -5.61 8.34 -16.25
CA PRO A 62 -6.97 8.87 -16.28
C PRO A 62 -7.95 7.89 -16.94
N ASP A 63 -9.05 7.60 -16.26
CA ASP A 63 -10.21 6.90 -16.80
C ASP A 63 -11.48 7.59 -16.26
N PRO A 64 -12.07 8.53 -17.03
CA PRO A 64 -13.25 9.27 -16.60
C PRO A 64 -14.48 8.38 -16.37
N ALA A 65 -14.56 7.21 -17.03
CA ALA A 65 -15.69 6.30 -16.88
C ALA A 65 -15.57 5.48 -15.59
N THR A 66 -14.35 5.12 -15.16
CA THR A 66 -14.13 4.32 -13.95
C THR A 66 -13.05 4.88 -13.01
N PRO A 67 -13.26 6.09 -12.45
CA PRO A 67 -12.29 6.70 -11.54
C PRO A 67 -12.06 5.81 -10.32
N LYS A 68 -10.79 5.68 -9.90
CA LYS A 68 -10.44 4.94 -8.68
C LYS A 68 -10.79 5.77 -7.47
N THR A 69 -11.22 5.07 -6.42
CA THR A 69 -11.57 5.64 -5.12
C THR A 69 -10.75 4.96 -4.03
N ALA A 70 -10.71 5.56 -2.83
CA ALA A 70 -10.10 4.91 -1.67
C ALA A 70 -10.67 3.51 -1.41
N LYS A 71 -11.98 3.31 -1.65
CA LYS A 71 -12.65 2.02 -1.53
C LYS A 71 -12.12 0.98 -2.52
N THR A 72 -11.80 1.41 -3.75
CA THR A 72 -11.17 0.53 -4.75
C THR A 72 -9.81 0.04 -4.28
N ILE A 73 -8.98 0.94 -3.74
CA ILE A 73 -7.67 0.58 -3.16
C ILE A 73 -7.84 -0.38 -1.98
N SER A 74 -8.82 -0.11 -1.11
CA SER A 74 -9.14 -0.96 0.04
C SER A 74 -9.48 -2.40 -0.36
N TYR A 75 -10.28 -2.59 -1.42
CA TYR A 75 -10.59 -3.93 -1.92
C TYR A 75 -9.34 -4.71 -2.31
N TRP A 76 -8.39 -4.06 -2.98
CA TRP A 76 -7.14 -4.70 -3.33
C TRP A 76 -6.28 -4.98 -2.12
N GLU A 77 -6.29 -4.13 -1.10
CA GLU A 77 -5.50 -4.27 0.13
C GLU A 77 -6.01 -5.36 1.08
N ILE A 78 -7.32 -5.60 1.11
CA ILE A 78 -7.94 -6.63 1.95
C ILE A 78 -7.69 -8.05 1.40
N TRP A 79 -7.59 -8.21 0.08
CA TRP A 79 -7.40 -9.53 -0.54
C TRP A 79 -6.15 -10.24 0.03
N PRO A 80 -6.23 -11.54 0.38
CA PRO A 80 -7.29 -12.51 0.09
C PRO A 80 -8.36 -12.61 1.20
N GLY A 81 -8.35 -11.68 2.15
CA GLY A 81 -9.31 -11.66 3.25
C GLY A 81 -10.75 -11.36 2.79
N PRO A 82 -11.74 -11.58 3.67
CA PRO A 82 -13.16 -11.35 3.39
C PRO A 82 -13.43 -9.93 2.90
N GLY A 83 -14.16 -9.80 1.79
CA GLY A 83 -14.49 -8.51 1.19
C GLY A 83 -13.40 -7.90 0.30
N GLY A 84 -12.23 -8.55 0.20
CA GLY A 84 -11.19 -8.17 -0.75
C GLY A 84 -11.50 -8.60 -2.18
N ARG A 85 -10.86 -7.96 -3.16
CA ARG A 85 -10.91 -8.36 -4.58
C ARG A 85 -9.50 -8.59 -5.09
N THR A 86 -9.29 -9.71 -5.79
CA THR A 86 -8.00 -10.04 -6.39
C THR A 86 -7.55 -8.92 -7.32
N PRO A 87 -6.40 -8.28 -7.08
CA PRO A 87 -5.85 -7.33 -8.02
C PRO A 87 -5.35 -8.07 -9.27
N SER A 88 -5.64 -7.54 -10.46
CA SER A 88 -5.08 -8.07 -11.70
C SER A 88 -3.56 -7.83 -11.77
N PRO A 89 -2.83 -8.54 -12.65
CA PRO A 89 -1.41 -8.26 -12.87
C PRO A 89 -1.12 -6.80 -13.26
N ASP A 90 -1.95 -6.21 -14.13
CA ASP A 90 -1.88 -4.78 -14.47
C ASP A 90 -2.09 -3.89 -13.23
N THR A 91 -3.05 -4.25 -12.38
CA THR A 91 -3.31 -3.52 -11.13
C THR A 91 -2.08 -3.53 -10.22
N LEU A 92 -1.45 -4.70 -10.06
CA LEU A 92 -0.26 -4.85 -9.23
C LEU A 92 0.92 -4.05 -9.79
N ASN A 93 1.13 -4.03 -11.11
CA ASN A 93 2.16 -3.22 -11.74
C ASN A 93 1.94 -1.71 -11.49
N LYS A 94 0.71 -1.24 -11.60
CA LYS A 94 0.36 0.17 -11.33
C LYS A 94 0.53 0.53 -9.85
N LEU A 95 0.10 -0.32 -8.94
CA LEU A 95 0.37 -0.12 -7.51
C LEU A 95 1.87 -0.11 -7.21
N ALA A 96 2.63 -1.03 -7.81
CA ALA A 96 4.08 -1.12 -7.66
C ALA A 96 4.79 0.14 -8.16
N TYR A 97 4.34 0.71 -9.28
CA TYR A 97 4.81 2.00 -9.75
C TYR A 97 4.56 3.12 -8.72
N LEU A 98 3.33 3.23 -8.20
CA LEU A 98 2.99 4.24 -7.19
C LEU A 98 3.76 4.05 -5.87
N TYR A 99 4.04 2.80 -5.51
CA TYR A 99 4.77 2.42 -4.30
C TYR A 99 6.28 2.25 -4.49
N ARG A 100 6.80 2.53 -5.68
CA ARG A 100 8.23 2.42 -6.01
C ARG A 100 8.83 1.08 -5.57
N CYS A 101 8.13 0.00 -5.88
CA CYS A 101 8.57 -1.38 -5.67
C CYS A 101 8.30 -2.22 -6.92
N SER A 102 8.66 -3.50 -6.87
CA SER A 102 8.26 -4.46 -7.90
C SER A 102 6.89 -5.06 -7.61
N ALA A 103 6.15 -5.46 -8.65
CA ALA A 103 4.85 -6.12 -8.47
C ALA A 103 4.95 -7.40 -7.64
N GLY A 104 6.05 -8.15 -7.77
CA GLY A 104 6.32 -9.35 -6.98
C GLY A 104 6.39 -9.09 -5.46
N GLU A 105 6.78 -7.88 -5.04
CA GLU A 105 6.77 -7.49 -3.62
C GLU A 105 5.38 -7.14 -3.08
N LEU A 106 4.37 -7.02 -3.96
CA LEU A 106 2.97 -6.79 -3.60
C LEU A 106 2.13 -8.07 -3.60
N HIS A 107 2.74 -9.20 -3.97
CA HIS A 107 2.17 -10.51 -3.76
C HIS A 107 2.19 -10.84 -2.25
N LEU A 108 1.29 -11.73 -1.85
CA LEU A 108 1.07 -12.10 -0.46
C LEU A 108 2.33 -12.65 0.21
#